data_AF-S4PFC8-F1
#
_entry.id   AF-S4PFC8-F1
#
_cell.length_a   1.000
_cell.length_b   1.000
_cell.length_c   1.000
_cell.angle_alpha   90.00
_cell.angle_beta   90.00
_cell.angle_gamma   90.00
#
_symmetry.space_group_name_H-M   'P 1'
#
loop_
_entity.id
_entity.type
_entity.pdbx_description
1 polymer ?
#
loop_
_entity_poly.entity_id
_entity_poly.type
_entity_poly.pdbx_seq_one_letter_code
_entity_poly.pdbx_strand_id
1 'polypeptide(L)' 'MIRRPLTEITLKLDVLQEYEAFRRNQGNTSSIGNEMQEETPKQLTGGPKTIEEIHNRIGYAPKKPRGPSTV' A
#
# COMPACT_ATOMS: atom_id res chain seq x y z
N MET A 1 21.33 -36.80 14.74
CA MET A 1 21.97 -35.49 14.48
C MET A 1 21.11 -34.40 15.10
N ILE A 2 21.68 -33.50 15.88
CA ILE A 2 20.95 -32.41 16.54
C ILE A 2 20.92 -31.19 15.62
N ARG A 3 19.77 -30.50 15.53
CA ARG A 3 19.62 -29.29 14.72
C ARG A 3 20.17 -28.08 15.48
N ARG A 4 20.79 -27.16 14.74
CA ARG A 4 21.21 -25.86 15.28
C ARG A 4 20.01 -24.97 15.59
N PRO A 5 20.14 -24.01 16.53
CA PRO A 5 19.10 -23.02 16.80
C PRO A 5 18.86 -22.08 15.62
N LEU A 6 17.69 -21.45 15.62
CA LEU A 6 17.30 -20.44 14.63
C LEU A 6 18.13 -19.16 14.83
N THR A 7 18.42 -18.46 13.74
CA THR A 7 19.17 -17.20 13.78
C THR A 7 18.23 -16.04 14.11
N GLU A 8 18.58 -15.24 15.12
CA GLU A 8 17.88 -14.01 15.46
C GLU A 8 18.47 -12.81 14.69
N ILE A 9 17.60 -11.96 14.16
CA ILE A 9 18.01 -10.72 13.48
C ILE A 9 17.91 -9.58 14.49
N THR A 10 19.04 -8.91 14.74
CA THR A 10 19.13 -7.74 15.61
C THR A 10 19.49 -6.49 14.80
N LEU A 11 18.95 -5.35 15.22
CA LEU A 11 19.32 -4.07 14.62
C LEU A 11 20.70 -3.66 15.12
N LYS A 12 21.63 -3.48 14.17
CA LYS A 12 22.99 -3.02 14.45
C LYS A 12 23.05 -1.51 14.43
N LEU A 13 24.10 -0.95 15.04
CA LEU A 13 24.37 0.48 15.04
C LEU A 13 24.50 1.05 13.61
N ASP A 14 25.04 0.26 12.68
CA ASP A 14 25.20 0.65 11.27
C ASP A 14 23.84 1.02 10.63
N VAL A 15 22.78 0.28 10.96
CA VAL A 15 21.42 0.52 10.46
C VAL A 15 20.82 1.81 11.04
N LEU A 16 21.17 2.15 12.29
CA LEU A 16 20.76 3.42 12.90
C LEU A 16 21.44 4.61 12.23
N GLN A 17 22.69 4.46 11.81
CA GLN A 17 23.42 5.49 11.09
C GLN A 17 22.82 5.73 9.68
N GLU A 18 22.42 4.66 8.99
CA GLU A 18 21.70 4.76 7.72
C GLU A 18 20.38 5.52 7.88
N TYR A 19 19.62 5.26 8.96
CA TYR A 19 18.38 5.98 9.25
C TYR A 19 18.63 7.47 9.52
N GLU A 20 19.66 7.82 10.29
CA GLU A 20 20.03 9.23 10.53
C GLU A 20 20.53 9.93 9.26
N ALA A 21 21.21 9.22 8.36
CA ALA A 21 21.59 9.75 7.05
C ALA A 21 20.37 9.99 6.16
N PHE A 22 19.44 9.03 6.12
CA PHE A 22 18.16 9.16 5.40
C PHE A 22 17.33 10.34 5.91
N ARG A 23 17.16 10.47 7.24
CA ARG A 23 16.42 11.59 7.85
C ARG A 23 17.04 12.94 7.49
N ARG A 24 18.38 13.06 7.57
CA ARG A 24 19.09 14.30 7.21
C ARG A 24 18.95 14.64 5.74
N ASN A 25 18.99 13.63 4.87
CA ASN A 25 18.79 13.83 3.44
C ASN A 25 17.37 14.33 3.13
N GLN A 26 16.34 13.78 3.78
CA GLN A 26 14.97 14.27 3.64
C GLN A 26 14.80 15.72 4.13
N GLY A 27 15.41 16.08 5.26
CA GLY A 27 15.35 17.45 5.79
C GLY A 27 16.01 18.48 4.86
N ASN A 28 17.12 18.11 4.21
CA ASN A 28 17.87 18.99 3.31
C ASN A 28 17.28 19.08 1.89
N THR A 29 16.41 18.15 1.49
CA THR A 29 15.70 18.20 0.19
C THR A 29 14.39 18.99 0.24
N SER A 30 13.97 19.49 1.40
CA SER A 30 12.74 20.31 1.55
C SER A 30 12.73 21.58 0.69
N SER A 31 13.87 21.99 0.14
CA SER A 31 14.05 23.15 -0.75
C SER A 31 14.35 22.78 -2.21
N ILE A 32 14.50 21.50 -2.55
CA ILE A 32 14.74 21.02 -3.92
C ILE A 32 13.62 20.05 -4.27
N GLY A 33 12.64 20.56 -5.01
CA GLY A 33 11.72 19.75 -5.80
C GLY A 33 10.69 19.00 -4.97
N ASN A 34 9.49 19.57 -4.96
CA ASN A 34 8.22 18.84 -4.85
C ASN A 34 8.06 17.86 -6.06
N GLU A 35 9.05 16.99 -6.27
CA GLU A 35 9.20 16.08 -7.42
C GLU A 35 9.45 14.63 -6.97
N MET A 36 9.18 14.28 -5.71
CA MET A 36 8.47 13.01 -5.53
C MET A 36 7.06 13.27 -6.02
N GLN A 37 6.91 13.17 -7.34
CA GLN A 37 5.73 12.62 -7.93
C GLN A 37 5.58 11.24 -7.26
N GLU A 38 4.97 11.21 -6.07
CA GLU A 38 4.12 10.09 -5.71
C GLU A 38 3.38 9.82 -7.00
N GLU A 39 3.54 8.64 -7.58
CA GLU A 39 2.58 8.15 -8.55
C GLU A 39 1.26 8.07 -7.79
N THR A 40 0.62 9.22 -7.61
CA THR A 40 -0.79 9.34 -7.37
C THR A 40 -1.35 8.58 -8.56
N PRO A 41 -1.95 7.39 -8.36
CA PRO A 41 -2.52 6.66 -9.47
C PRO A 41 -3.44 7.65 -10.16
N LYS A 42 -3.18 7.92 -11.46
CA LYS A 42 -3.88 8.93 -12.28
C LYS A 42 -5.27 9.10 -11.73
N GLN A 43 -5.58 10.28 -11.16
CA GLN A 43 -6.96 10.58 -10.80
C GLN A 43 -7.78 10.26 -12.04
N LEU A 44 -8.60 9.22 -11.91
CA LEU A 44 -9.40 8.71 -13.00
C LEU A 44 -10.16 9.92 -13.52
N THR A 45 -9.83 10.34 -14.74
CA THR A 45 -10.34 11.55 -15.40
C THR A 45 -11.78 11.35 -15.86
N GLY A 46 -12.51 10.49 -15.16
CA GLY A 46 -13.93 10.23 -15.30
C GLY A 46 -14.51 10.35 -13.90
N GLY A 47 -15.63 11.06 -13.80
CA GLY A 47 -16.35 11.28 -12.54
C GLY A 47 -16.73 10.00 -11.80
N PRO A 48 -17.60 10.07 -10.78
CA PRO A 48 -17.96 8.88 -10.00
C PRO A 48 -18.43 7.76 -10.93
N LYS A 49 -17.65 6.67 -10.99
CA LYS A 49 -17.99 5.47 -11.74
C LYS A 49 -19.32 4.95 -11.19
N THR A 50 -20.23 4.56 -12.08
CA THR A 50 -21.48 3.95 -11.64
C THR A 50 -21.19 2.64 -10.94
N ILE A 51 -22.08 2.23 -10.04
CA ILE A 51 -21.93 1.00 -9.26
C ILE A 51 -21.81 -0.21 -10.19
N GLU A 52 -22.52 -0.20 -11.31
CA GLU A 52 -22.48 -1.22 -12.36
C GLU A 52 -21.10 -1.30 -13.03
N GLU A 53 -20.47 -0.16 -13.32
CA GLU A 53 -19.11 -0.12 -13.88
C GLU A 53 -18.08 -0.71 -12.91
N ILE A 54 -18.24 -0.42 -11.62
CA ILE A 54 -17.38 -0.98 -10.57
C ILE A 54 -17.57 -2.50 -10.49
N HIS A 55 -18.80 -3.00 -10.48
CA HIS A 55 -19.12 -4.43 -10.44
C HIS A 55 -18.51 -5.19 -11.62
N ASN A 56 -18.64 -4.64 -12.83
CA ASN A 56 -18.04 -5.23 -14.04
C ASN A 56 -16.51 -5.25 -13.98
N ARG A 57 -15.88 -4.16 -13.50
CA ARG A 57 -14.41 -4.06 -13.39
C ARG A 57 -13.81 -5.09 -12.44
N ILE A 58 -14.47 -5.37 -11.32
CA ILE A 58 -13.96 -6.29 -10.29
C ILE A 58 -14.49 -7.72 -10.45
N GLY A 59 -15.24 -8.01 -11.54
CA GLY A 59 -15.87 -9.31 -11.76
C GLY A 59 -16.90 -9.68 -10.69
N TYR A 60 -17.47 -8.68 -10.01
CA TYR A 60 -18.48 -8.90 -8.98
C TYR A 60 -19.86 -9.05 -9.63
N ALA A 61 -20.46 -10.22 -9.47
CA ALA A 61 -21.85 -10.46 -9.80
C ALA A 61 -22.69 -10.33 -8.51
N PRO A 62 -23.50 -9.27 -8.35
CA PRO A 62 -24.35 -9.14 -7.17
C PRO A 62 -25.26 -10.35 -7.05
N LYS A 63 -25.22 -11.04 -5.91
CA LYS A 63 -26.21 -12.07 -5.61
C LYS A 63 -27.54 -11.36 -5.45
N LYS A 64 -28.54 -11.73 -6.26
CA LYS A 64 -29.92 -11.29 -6.06
C LYS A 64 -30.27 -11.47 -4.58
N PRO A 65 -30.93 -10.50 -3.92
CA PRO A 65 -31.41 -10.73 -2.58
C PRO A 65 -32.30 -11.97 -2.64
N ARG A 66 -31.87 -13.06 -2.00
CA ARG A 66 -32.79 -14.13 -1.62
C ARG A 66 -33.76 -13.43 -0.68
N GLY A 67 -34.96 -13.11 -1.18
CA GLY A 67 -36.07 -12.73 -0.34
C GLY A 67 -36.27 -13.77 0.77
N PRO A 68 -36.97 -13.43 1.86
CA PRO A 68 -37.13 -14.32 2.99
C PRO A 68 -37.68 -15.66 2.50
N SER A 69 -36.92 -16.73 2.74
CA SER A 69 -37.37 -18.10 2.56
C SER A 69 -38.44 -18.36 3.61
N THR A 70 -39.70 -18.11 3.26
CA THR A 70 -40.84 -18.63 4.01
C THR A 70 -40.92 -20.15 3.77
N VAL A 71 -40.56 -20.92 4.79
CA VAL A 71 -41.09 -22.28 5.02
C VAL A 71 -42.13 -22.14 6.12
#